data_AF-A0A3G8Z9G6-F1
#
_entry.id   AF-A0A3G8Z9G6-F1
#
_cell.length_a   1.000
_cell.length_b   1.000
_cell.length_c   1.000
_cell.angle_alpha   90.00
_cell.angle_beta   90.00
_cell.angle_gamma   90.00
#
_symmetry.space_group_name_H-M   'P 1'
#
loop_
_entity.id
_entity.type
_entity.pdbx_description
1 polymer ?
#
loop_
_entity_poly.entity_id
_entity_poly.type
_entity_poly.pdbx_seq_one_letter_code
_entity_poly.pdbx_strand_id
1 'polypeptide(L)'
;MINLKNKNLEISLHLLIWLVLFFLPAAFTIGSETDWSAIFRHFWLQLFFLAIIFYLNYFIIVKWLFENKKLWFFASNFLLLILLIFVKSQIFELLEPDRPKMLGKRPPDGMRYFFDFLIYLIPVAFSIAINASKKMQKAEEMKIEADNMKLQSELQHLKYQLQPHFFFNALNNIYSLIDFDSEKAKQSVNSLSKLMRHLLYKTDVDKISLSEEIDFLSKYIDLMSIAS
;
A
#
# COMPACT_ATOMS: atom_id res chain seq x y z
N MET A 1 2.03 -5.91 10.83
CA MET A 1 2.10 -5.20 9.54
C MET A 1 1.58 -3.79 9.78
N ILE A 2 2.43 -2.77 9.77
CA ILE A 2 2.04 -1.39 10.10
C ILE A 2 1.20 -0.85 8.94
N ASN A 3 -0.08 -0.61 9.20
CA ASN A 3 -1.02 -0.12 8.20
C ASN A 3 -0.74 1.38 7.93
N LEU A 4 0.01 1.67 6.87
CA LEU A 4 0.45 3.02 6.46
C LEU A 4 -0.69 3.90 5.89
N LYS A 5 -1.95 3.49 6.04
CA LYS A 5 -3.13 4.21 5.53
C LYS A 5 -3.40 5.54 6.22
N ASN A 6 -2.77 5.78 7.38
CA ASN A 6 -2.97 7.01 8.11
C ASN A 6 -2.00 8.09 7.60
N LYS A 7 -2.50 9.03 6.80
CA LYS A 7 -1.77 10.24 6.38
C LYS A 7 -1.13 10.97 7.58
N ASN A 8 -1.74 10.88 8.75
CA ASN A 8 -1.21 11.45 9.99
C ASN A 8 0.03 10.69 10.51
N LEU A 9 0.10 9.37 10.29
CA LEU A 9 1.28 8.57 10.63
C LEU A 9 2.46 8.94 9.71
N GLU A 10 2.22 9.10 8.42
CA GLU A 10 3.25 9.52 7.47
C GLU A 10 3.81 10.91 7.82
N ILE A 11 2.92 11.88 8.08
CA ILE A 11 3.32 13.23 8.51
C ILE A 11 4.09 13.16 9.83
N SER A 12 3.62 12.36 10.79
CA SER A 12 4.29 12.15 12.08
C SER A 12 5.70 11.56 11.91
N LEU A 13 5.87 10.57 11.02
CA LEU A 13 7.18 9.99 10.71
C LEU A 13 8.13 11.00 10.06
N HIS A 14 7.66 11.81 9.11
CA HIS A 14 8.47 12.88 8.53
C HIS A 14 8.89 13.90 9.60
N LEU A 15 7.94 14.37 10.41
CA LEU A 15 8.22 15.30 11.50
C LEU A 15 9.24 14.73 12.49
N LEU A 16 9.08 13.46 12.87
CA LEU A 16 9.98 12.76 13.77
C LEU A 16 11.39 12.65 13.18
N ILE A 17 11.52 12.23 11.92
CA ILE A 17 12.82 12.13 11.23
C ILE A 17 13.51 13.49 11.18
N TRP A 18 12.80 14.54 10.75
CA TRP A 18 13.38 15.88 10.67
C TRP A 18 13.73 16.45 12.04
N LEU A 19 12.93 16.18 13.07
CA LEU A 19 13.22 16.58 14.44
C LEU A 19 14.49 15.88 14.95
N VAL A 20 14.61 14.57 14.77
CA VAL A 20 15.82 13.82 15.15
C VAL A 20 17.04 14.37 14.42
N LEU A 21 16.94 14.59 13.11
CA LEU A 21 18.05 15.16 12.33
C LEU A 21 18.41 16.57 12.80
N PHE A 22 17.43 17.40 13.14
CA PHE A 22 17.65 18.78 13.57
C PHE A 22 18.46 18.88 14.88
N PHE A 23 18.20 17.99 15.83
CA PHE A 23 18.91 17.95 17.13
C PHE A 23 20.19 17.11 17.11
N LEU A 24 20.43 16.35 16.05
CA LEU A 24 21.60 15.48 15.91
C LEU A 24 22.94 16.19 16.17
N PRO A 25 23.21 17.42 15.67
CA PRO A 25 24.48 18.10 15.94
C PRO A 25 24.70 18.33 17.42
N ALA A 26 23.67 18.77 18.13
CA ALA A 26 23.77 19.08 19.55
C ALA A 26 24.19 17.84 20.35
N ALA A 27 23.70 16.65 19.99
CA ALA A 27 24.08 15.40 20.65
C ALA A 27 25.57 15.05 20.47
N PHE A 28 26.16 15.35 19.31
CA PHE A 28 27.55 14.99 18.99
C PHE A 28 28.59 16.04 19.43
N THR A 29 28.18 17.27 19.73
CA THR A 29 29.11 18.35 20.08
C THR A 29 29.11 18.72 21.57
N ILE A 30 28.22 18.15 22.39
CA ILE A 30 28.21 18.34 23.85
C ILE A 30 29.58 17.91 24.43
N GLY A 31 30.27 18.86 25.07
CA GLY A 31 31.57 18.63 25.70
C GLY A 31 32.79 18.92 24.82
N SER A 32 32.61 19.42 23.60
CA SER A 32 33.72 19.84 22.73
C SER A 32 34.05 21.34 22.89
N GLU A 33 35.33 21.72 22.83
CA GLU A 33 35.79 23.14 22.84
C GLU A 33 35.56 23.85 21.49
N THR A 34 34.69 23.31 20.64
CA THR A 34 34.55 23.73 19.25
C THR A 34 33.52 24.86 19.13
N ASP A 35 33.68 25.75 18.14
CA ASP A 35 32.71 26.80 17.85
C ASP A 35 31.37 26.20 17.38
N TRP A 36 30.41 26.17 18.31
CA TRP A 36 29.05 25.72 18.08
C TRP A 36 28.39 26.47 16.92
N SER A 37 28.65 27.77 16.75
CA SER A 37 28.00 28.58 15.74
C SER A 37 28.35 28.12 14.32
N ALA A 38 29.64 27.81 14.08
CA ALA A 38 30.10 27.31 12.79
C ALA A 38 29.51 25.93 12.47
N ILE A 39 29.48 25.03 13.46
CA ILE A 39 28.94 23.68 13.28
C ILE A 39 27.44 23.72 12.95
N PHE A 40 26.67 24.51 13.70
CA PHE A 40 25.24 24.69 13.44
C PHE A 40 24.99 25.28 12.06
N ARG A 41 25.74 26.31 11.64
CA ARG A 41 25.62 26.89 10.29
C ARG A 41 25.84 25.84 9.20
N HIS A 42 26.93 25.07 9.28
CA HIS A 42 27.23 24.06 8.28
C HIS A 42 26.17 22.96 8.24
N PHE A 43 25.76 22.47 9.41
CA PHE A 43 24.86 21.33 9.50
C PHE A 43 23.41 21.70 9.13
N TRP A 44 22.90 22.83 9.60
CA TRP A 44 21.55 23.25 9.23
C TRP A 44 21.45 23.66 7.77
N LEU A 45 22.50 24.27 7.21
CA LEU A 45 22.58 24.49 5.76
C LEU A 45 22.52 23.15 5.01
N GLN A 46 23.27 22.13 5.46
CA GLN A 46 23.22 20.79 4.87
C GLN A 46 21.82 20.16 4.97
N LEU A 47 21.17 20.24 6.13
CA LEU A 47 19.80 19.73 6.32
C LEU A 47 18.78 20.44 5.42
N PHE A 48 18.90 21.75 5.25
CA PHE A 48 18.03 22.52 4.38
C PHE A 48 18.09 22.03 2.93
N PHE A 49 19.29 21.82 2.39
CA PHE A 49 19.45 21.28 1.04
C PHE A 49 18.97 19.83 0.92
N LEU A 50 19.22 18.99 1.93
CA LEU A 50 18.66 17.63 1.99
C LEU A 50 17.14 17.63 1.94
N ALA A 51 16.49 18.55 2.66
CA ALA A 51 15.04 18.69 2.67
C ALA A 51 14.51 19.11 1.29
N ILE A 52 15.17 20.07 0.64
CA ILE A 52 14.81 20.51 -0.72
C ILE A 52 14.86 19.33 -1.69
N ILE A 53 15.95 18.57 -1.72
CA ILE A 53 16.12 17.44 -2.64
C ILE A 53 15.07 16.38 -2.38
N PHE A 54 14.86 16.04 -1.10
CA PHE A 54 13.88 15.05 -0.70
C PHE A 54 12.48 15.45 -1.15
N TYR A 55 12.00 16.64 -0.80
CA TYR A 55 10.62 17.05 -1.09
C TYR A 55 10.37 17.34 -2.57
N LEU A 56 11.34 17.91 -3.29
CA LEU A 56 11.23 18.08 -4.74
C LEU A 56 11.11 16.73 -5.44
N ASN A 57 11.93 15.75 -5.05
CA ASN A 57 11.81 14.42 -5.63
C ASN A 57 10.52 13.72 -5.23
N TYR A 58 10.21 13.75 -3.93
CA TYR A 58 9.07 13.07 -3.35
C TYR A 58 7.73 13.54 -3.95
N PHE A 59 7.53 14.85 -4.12
CA PHE A 59 6.27 15.40 -4.62
C PHE A 59 6.21 15.57 -6.14
N ILE A 60 7.33 15.91 -6.80
CA ILE A 60 7.32 16.35 -8.21
C ILE A 60 8.01 15.31 -9.10
N ILE A 61 9.31 15.10 -8.91
CA ILE A 61 10.15 14.41 -9.91
C ILE A 61 9.78 12.93 -10.01
N VAL A 62 9.65 12.24 -8.87
CA VAL A 62 9.28 10.82 -8.86
C VAL A 62 7.86 10.63 -9.42
N LYS A 63 6.92 11.47 -9.00
CA LYS A 63 5.52 11.40 -9.42
C LYS A 63 5.34 11.61 -10.93
N TRP A 64 6.10 12.53 -11.53
CA TRP A 64 5.87 12.96 -12.92
C TRP A 64 6.78 12.27 -13.95
N LEU A 65 8.03 11.93 -13.59
CA LEU A 65 9.00 11.43 -14.57
C LEU A 65 9.35 9.94 -14.41
N PHE A 66 9.23 9.36 -13.21
CA PHE A 66 9.80 8.04 -12.94
C PHE A 66 9.17 6.90 -13.79
N GLU A 67 7.87 6.99 -14.07
CA GLU A 67 7.16 5.92 -14.78
C GLU A 67 7.31 6.01 -16.31
N ASN A 68 7.12 7.19 -16.87
CA ASN A 68 7.01 7.38 -18.32
C ASN A 68 8.29 7.89 -18.98
N LYS A 69 9.19 8.53 -18.23
CA LYS A 69 10.34 9.27 -18.77
C LYS A 69 11.60 9.05 -17.93
N LYS A 70 12.02 7.79 -17.76
CA LYS A 70 13.19 7.41 -16.93
C LYS A 70 14.47 8.18 -17.27
N LEU A 71 14.77 8.39 -18.55
CA LEU A 71 15.93 9.19 -18.96
C LEU A 71 15.84 10.63 -18.43
N TRP A 72 14.68 11.27 -18.56
CA TRP A 72 14.46 12.61 -18.04
C TRP A 72 14.49 12.65 -16.51
N PHE A 73 14.03 11.60 -15.83
CA PHE A 73 14.11 11.48 -14.37
C PHE A 73 15.57 11.53 -13.88
N PHE A 74 16.47 10.78 -14.51
CA PHE A 74 17.89 10.79 -14.16
C PHE A 74 18.55 12.11 -14.54
N ALA A 75 18.24 12.66 -15.73
CA ALA A 75 18.78 13.94 -16.18
C ALA A 75 18.37 15.10 -15.25
N SER A 76 17.08 15.17 -14.86
CA SER A 76 16.59 16.21 -13.95
C SER A 76 17.21 16.11 -12.56
N ASN A 77 17.36 14.89 -12.03
CA ASN A 77 18.01 14.68 -10.74
C ASN A 77 19.49 15.05 -10.80
N PHE A 78 20.21 14.64 -11.85
CA PHE A 78 21.61 14.99 -12.00
C PHE A 78 21.82 16.51 -12.07
N LEU A 79 20.97 17.21 -12.84
CA LEU A 79 21.01 18.67 -12.93
C LEU A 79 20.66 19.35 -11.60
N LEU A 80 19.64 18.85 -10.89
CA LEU A 80 19.27 19.37 -9.57
C LEU A 80 20.40 19.20 -8.55
N LEU A 81 21.07 18.04 -8.55
CA LEU A 81 22.19 17.78 -7.65
C LEU A 81 23.36 18.73 -7.93
N ILE A 82 23.76 18.90 -9.19
CA ILE A 82 24.81 19.85 -9.57
C ILE A 82 24.45 21.27 -9.14
N LEU A 83 23.21 21.70 -9.42
CA LEU A 83 22.72 23.03 -9.07
C LEU A 83 22.79 23.27 -7.57
N LEU A 84 22.29 22.34 -6.76
CA LEU A 84 22.24 22.54 -5.30
C LEU A 84 23.63 22.44 -4.65
N ILE A 85 24.50 21.58 -5.15
CA ILE A 85 25.91 21.54 -4.70
C ILE A 85 26.60 22.86 -5.03
N PHE A 86 26.40 23.39 -6.24
CA PHE A 86 26.94 24.68 -6.66
C PHE A 86 26.42 25.82 -5.78
N VAL A 87 25.09 25.94 -5.63
CA VAL A 87 24.46 26.98 -4.80
C VAL A 87 24.91 26.88 -3.35
N LYS A 88 24.96 25.68 -2.76
CA LYS A 88 25.50 25.47 -1.42
C LYS A 88 26.93 25.96 -1.32
N SER A 89 27.78 25.65 -2.30
CA SER A 89 29.18 26.11 -2.32
C SER A 89 29.29 27.63 -2.34
N GLN A 90 28.46 28.31 -3.13
CA GLN A 90 28.45 29.78 -3.20
C GLN A 90 27.98 30.42 -1.88
N ILE A 91 26.91 29.89 -1.28
CA ILE A 91 26.42 30.35 0.03
C ILE A 91 27.50 30.13 1.10
N PHE A 92 28.18 28.98 1.04
CA PHE A 92 29.22 28.64 1.98
C PHE A 92 30.39 29.63 1.94
N GLU A 93 30.85 29.99 0.74
CA GLU A 93 31.93 30.96 0.54
C GLU A 93 31.52 32.37 0.98
N LEU A 94 30.25 32.75 0.79
CA LEU A 94 29.71 34.04 1.24
C LEU A 94 29.60 34.14 2.77
N LEU A 95 29.23 33.05 3.45
CA LEU A 95 29.04 33.02 4.91
C LEU A 95 30.35 32.96 5.70
N GLU A 96 31.45 32.51 5.08
CA GLU A 96 32.76 32.40 5.74
C GLU A 96 33.88 33.00 4.87
N PRO A 97 33.84 34.33 4.61
CA PRO A 97 34.76 34.99 3.67
C PRO A 97 36.22 35.01 4.18
N ASP A 98 36.40 35.15 5.49
CA ASP A 98 37.70 35.20 6.15
C ASP A 98 38.22 33.82 6.56
N ARG A 99 37.56 32.74 6.12
CA ARG A 99 38.01 31.39 6.46
C ARG A 99 39.40 31.20 5.85
N PRO A 100 40.48 31.05 6.65
CA PRO A 100 41.81 30.96 6.10
C PRO A 100 41.83 29.81 5.11
N LYS A 101 42.29 30.06 3.87
CA LYS A 101 42.62 29.01 2.90
C LYS A 101 43.80 28.26 3.50
N MET A 102 43.53 27.33 4.41
CA MET A 102 44.57 26.57 5.11
C MET A 102 45.33 25.76 4.07
N LEU A 103 46.53 26.22 3.70
CA LEU A 103 47.48 25.41 2.94
C LEU A 103 47.82 24.18 3.78
N GLY A 104 47.30 23.00 3.38
CA GLY A 104 47.95 21.73 3.70
C GLY A 104 47.26 20.72 4.64
N LYS A 105 46.03 20.94 5.14
CA LYS A 105 45.31 19.89 5.92
C LYS A 105 43.79 19.85 5.67
N ARG A 106 43.33 20.14 4.45
CA ARG A 106 41.93 19.96 4.07
C ARG A 106 41.81 18.82 3.05
N PRO A 107 40.72 18.03 3.09
CA PRO A 107 40.34 17.23 1.94
C PRO A 107 40.27 18.13 0.71
N PRO A 108 40.77 17.70 -0.46
CA PRO A 108 40.62 18.46 -1.70
C PRO A 108 39.16 18.85 -1.92
N ASP A 109 38.89 20.04 -2.47
CA ASP A 109 37.50 20.49 -2.70
C ASP A 109 36.68 19.49 -3.52
N GLY A 110 37.33 18.78 -4.46
CA GLY A 110 36.71 17.68 -5.20
C GLY A 110 36.18 16.56 -4.31
N MET A 111 36.86 16.24 -3.20
CA MET A 111 36.42 15.24 -2.23
C MET A 111 35.18 15.71 -1.47
N ARG A 112 35.09 17.00 -1.12
CA ARG A 112 33.90 17.58 -0.50
C ARG A 112 32.69 17.49 -1.43
N TYR A 113 32.84 17.90 -2.69
CA TYR A 113 31.76 17.81 -3.68
C TYR A 113 31.34 16.36 -3.93
N PHE A 114 32.28 15.42 -3.92
CA PHE A 114 32.00 14.00 -4.03
C PHE A 114 31.15 13.49 -2.86
N PHE A 115 31.52 13.83 -1.61
CA PHE A 115 30.73 13.43 -0.45
C PHE A 115 29.34 14.09 -0.43
N ASP A 116 29.24 15.37 -0.81
CA ASP A 116 27.94 16.05 -0.94
C ASP A 116 27.05 15.34 -1.98
N PHE A 117 27.63 14.95 -3.12
CA PHE A 117 26.94 14.16 -4.13
C PHE A 117 26.43 12.82 -3.57
N LEU A 118 27.29 12.05 -2.88
CA LEU A 118 26.90 10.78 -2.28
C LEU A 118 25.78 10.94 -1.24
N ILE A 119 25.91 11.94 -0.36
CA ILE A 119 24.91 12.21 0.68
C ILE A 119 23.58 12.62 0.04
N TYR A 120 23.60 13.38 -1.04
CA TYR A 120 22.39 13.81 -1.73
C TYR A 120 21.72 12.72 -2.58
N LEU A 121 22.41 11.62 -2.89
CA LEU A 121 21.75 10.44 -3.48
C LEU A 121 20.79 9.75 -2.50
N ILE A 122 21.06 9.83 -1.19
CA ILE A 122 20.24 9.19 -0.15
C ILE A 122 18.78 9.68 -0.18
N PRO A 123 18.47 11.00 -0.10
CA PRO A 123 17.08 11.46 -0.16
C PRO A 123 16.40 11.14 -1.50
N VAL A 124 17.14 11.12 -2.62
CA VAL A 124 16.61 10.69 -3.92
C VAL A 124 16.18 9.23 -3.86
N ALA A 125 17.08 8.33 -3.42
CA ALA A 125 16.77 6.91 -3.28
C ALA A 125 15.59 6.66 -2.32
N PHE A 126 15.57 7.38 -1.19
CA PHE A 126 14.50 7.26 -0.20
C PHE A 126 13.14 7.72 -0.76
N SER A 127 13.12 8.83 -1.52
CA SER A 127 11.89 9.32 -2.17
C SER A 127 11.32 8.33 -3.20
N ILE A 128 12.18 7.63 -3.94
CA ILE A 128 11.79 6.56 -4.87
C ILE A 128 11.23 5.38 -4.07
N ALA A 129 11.92 4.94 -3.03
CA ALA A 129 11.52 3.80 -2.21
C ALA A 129 10.14 3.99 -1.57
N ILE A 130 9.84 5.19 -1.03
CA ILE A 130 8.53 5.50 -0.46
C ILE A 130 7.45 5.44 -1.54
N ASN A 131 7.66 6.12 -2.67
CA ASN A 131 6.67 6.14 -3.76
C ASN A 131 6.41 4.75 -4.34
N ALA A 132 7.47 3.95 -4.55
CA ALA A 132 7.37 2.57 -5.00
C ALA A 132 6.58 1.72 -4.00
N SER A 133 6.88 1.83 -2.71
CA SER A 133 6.15 1.11 -1.65
C SER A 133 4.67 1.46 -1.63
N LYS A 134 4.32 2.75 -1.76
CA LYS A 134 2.92 3.19 -1.85
C LYS A 134 2.20 2.61 -3.06
N LYS A 135 2.89 2.58 -4.21
CA LYS A 135 2.32 2.00 -5.43
C LYS A 135 2.09 0.50 -5.30
N MET A 136 3.05 -0.23 -4.70
CA MET A 136 2.93 -1.67 -4.45
C MET A 136 1.75 -1.97 -3.52
N GLN A 137 1.61 -1.23 -2.41
CA GLN A 137 0.47 -1.39 -1.51
C GLN A 137 -0.86 -1.15 -2.23
N LYS A 138 -0.96 -0.09 -3.03
CA LYS A 138 -2.18 0.20 -3.78
C LYS A 138 -2.50 -0.89 -4.82
N ALA A 139 -1.47 -1.44 -5.47
CA ALA A 139 -1.63 -2.53 -6.42
C ALA A 139 -2.08 -3.83 -5.73
N GLU A 140 -1.57 -4.10 -4.53
CA GLU A 140 -2.00 -5.23 -3.70
C GLU A 140 -3.46 -5.09 -3.25
N GLU A 141 -3.86 -3.89 -2.80
CA GLU A 141 -5.27 -3.60 -2.45
C GLU A 141 -6.20 -3.83 -3.66
N MET A 142 -5.86 -3.29 -4.84
CA MET A 142 -6.63 -3.52 -6.06
C MET A 142 -6.69 -5.00 -6.47
N LYS A 143 -5.61 -5.75 -6.24
CA LYS A 143 -5.58 -7.18 -6.54
C LYS A 143 -6.51 -7.96 -5.61
N ILE A 144 -6.48 -7.68 -4.31
CA ILE A 144 -7.38 -8.30 -3.33
C ILE A 144 -8.84 -8.01 -3.68
N GLU A 145 -9.15 -6.78 -4.07
CA GLU A 145 -10.50 -6.40 -4.52
C GLU A 145 -10.92 -7.18 -5.78
N ALA A 146 -10.05 -7.28 -6.78
CA ALA A 146 -10.31 -8.06 -7.98
C ALA A 146 -10.49 -9.56 -7.70
N ASP A 147 -9.66 -10.14 -6.82
CA ASP A 147 -9.75 -11.56 -6.43
C ASP A 147 -11.08 -11.83 -5.68
N ASN A 148 -11.53 -10.91 -4.83
CA ASN A 148 -12.83 -11.01 -4.15
C ASN A 148 -14.01 -10.94 -5.14
N MET A 149 -13.98 -10.01 -6.08
CA MET A 149 -15.01 -9.91 -7.13
C MET A 149 -15.07 -11.18 -7.98
N LYS A 150 -13.90 -11.75 -8.33
CA LYS A 150 -13.80 -13.01 -9.06
C LYS A 150 -14.41 -14.17 -8.27
N LEU A 151 -14.06 -14.31 -6.99
CA LEU A 151 -14.60 -15.36 -6.12
C LEU A 151 -16.12 -15.27 -6.00
N GLN A 152 -16.66 -14.06 -5.83
CA GLN A 152 -18.11 -13.85 -5.80
C GLN A 152 -18.80 -14.28 -7.10
N SER A 153 -18.19 -13.96 -8.25
CA SER A 153 -18.71 -14.39 -9.56
C SER A 153 -18.67 -15.92 -9.73
N GLU A 154 -17.59 -16.58 -9.31
CA GLU A 154 -17.48 -18.04 -9.35
C GLU A 154 -18.50 -18.72 -8.45
N LEU A 155 -18.72 -18.20 -7.23
CA LEU A 155 -19.76 -18.69 -6.32
C LEU A 155 -21.16 -18.53 -6.90
N GLN A 156 -21.45 -17.37 -7.49
CA GLN A 156 -22.75 -17.12 -8.14
C GLN A 156 -22.96 -18.08 -9.31
N HIS A 157 -21.94 -18.30 -10.14
CA HIS A 157 -21.99 -19.26 -11.24
C HIS A 157 -22.22 -20.69 -10.74
N LEU A 158 -21.49 -21.13 -9.69
CA LEU A 158 -21.68 -22.45 -9.08
C LEU A 158 -23.10 -22.62 -8.53
N LYS A 159 -23.64 -21.59 -7.87
CA LYS A 159 -25.02 -21.58 -7.37
C LYS A 159 -26.03 -21.77 -8.51
N TYR A 160 -25.85 -21.08 -9.63
CA TYR A 160 -26.72 -21.25 -10.81
C TYR A 160 -26.60 -22.62 -11.47
N GLN A 161 -25.45 -23.28 -11.42
CA GLN A 161 -25.30 -24.65 -11.93
C GLN A 161 -25.92 -25.72 -11.02
N LEU A 162 -25.82 -25.56 -9.69
CA LEU A 162 -26.37 -26.52 -8.73
C LEU A 162 -27.91 -26.51 -8.71
N GLN A 163 -28.54 -25.35 -8.88
CA GLN A 163 -30.01 -25.21 -8.81
C GLN A 163 -30.78 -26.12 -9.78
N PRO A 164 -30.50 -26.14 -11.09
CA PRO A 164 -31.25 -26.96 -12.04
C PRO A 164 -31.04 -28.46 -11.83
N HIS A 165 -29.81 -28.89 -11.57
CA HIS A 165 -29.51 -30.31 -11.36
C HIS A 165 -30.18 -30.84 -10.08
N PHE A 166 -30.11 -30.07 -8.98
CA PHE A 166 -30.84 -30.39 -7.76
C PHE A 166 -32.35 -30.47 -8.02
N PHE A 167 -32.91 -29.50 -8.75
CA PHE A 167 -34.33 -29.45 -9.06
C PHE A 167 -34.80 -30.70 -9.83
N PHE A 168 -34.06 -31.13 -10.87
CA PHE A 168 -34.39 -32.34 -11.62
C PHE A 168 -34.28 -33.62 -10.78
N ASN A 169 -33.25 -33.74 -9.95
CA ASN A 169 -33.09 -34.92 -9.09
C ASN A 169 -34.20 -35.01 -8.04
N ALA A 170 -34.54 -33.89 -7.39
CA ALA A 170 -35.64 -33.84 -6.44
C ALA A 170 -36.98 -34.20 -7.09
N LEU A 171 -37.24 -33.71 -8.31
CA LEU A 171 -38.44 -34.07 -9.09
C LEU A 171 -38.50 -35.56 -9.41
N ASN A 172 -37.39 -36.15 -9.88
CA ASN A 172 -37.34 -37.57 -10.23
C ASN A 172 -37.56 -38.47 -9.00
N ASN A 173 -37.01 -38.10 -7.84
CA ASN A 173 -37.24 -38.84 -6.60
C ASN A 173 -38.69 -38.73 -6.15
N ILE A 174 -39.26 -37.52 -6.16
CA ILE A 174 -40.68 -37.32 -5.87
C ILE A 174 -41.55 -38.16 -6.81
N TYR A 175 -41.22 -38.20 -8.10
CA TYR A 175 -41.94 -39.00 -9.08
C TYR A 175 -41.95 -40.48 -8.70
N SER A 176 -40.80 -41.04 -8.30
CA SER A 176 -40.75 -42.43 -7.80
C SER A 176 -41.60 -42.64 -6.54
N LEU A 177 -41.65 -41.68 -5.62
CA LEU A 177 -42.44 -41.77 -4.40
C LEU A 177 -43.95 -41.73 -4.63
N ILE A 178 -44.44 -41.17 -5.74
CA ILE A 178 -45.88 -41.10 -6.04
C ILE A 178 -46.50 -42.51 -6.05
N ASP A 179 -45.78 -43.49 -6.61
CA ASP A 179 -46.27 -44.86 -6.76
C ASP A 179 -46.12 -45.70 -5.48
N PHE A 180 -45.16 -45.37 -4.60
CA PHE A 180 -44.87 -46.13 -3.38
C PHE A 180 -45.48 -45.54 -2.10
N ASP A 181 -45.48 -44.20 -1.97
CA ASP A 181 -45.96 -43.47 -0.78
C ASP A 181 -46.39 -42.05 -1.17
N SER A 182 -47.66 -41.91 -1.58
CA SER A 182 -48.20 -40.64 -2.07
C SER A 182 -48.22 -39.51 -1.03
N GLU A 183 -48.30 -39.85 0.27
CA GLU A 183 -48.28 -38.84 1.35
C GLU A 183 -46.87 -38.29 1.54
N LYS A 184 -45.84 -39.16 1.51
CA LYS A 184 -44.44 -38.73 1.54
C LYS A 184 -44.04 -37.95 0.28
N ALA A 185 -44.60 -38.30 -0.88
CA ALA A 185 -44.45 -37.52 -2.12
C ALA A 185 -45.02 -36.10 -1.97
N LYS A 186 -46.26 -35.95 -1.46
CA LYS A 186 -46.87 -34.62 -1.19
C LYS A 186 -46.03 -33.77 -0.23
N GLN A 187 -45.52 -34.38 0.86
CA GLN A 187 -44.65 -33.67 1.81
C GLN A 187 -43.34 -33.21 1.15
N SER A 188 -42.73 -34.06 0.34
CA SER A 188 -41.48 -33.75 -0.38
C SER A 188 -41.66 -32.63 -1.41
N VAL A 189 -42.79 -32.58 -2.12
CA VAL A 189 -43.16 -31.46 -3.02
C VAL A 189 -43.27 -30.15 -2.25
N ASN A 190 -43.92 -30.15 -1.08
CA ASN A 190 -44.05 -28.96 -0.25
C ASN A 190 -42.69 -28.47 0.26
N SER A 191 -41.83 -29.38 0.69
CA SER A 191 -40.45 -29.07 1.12
C SER A 191 -39.60 -28.51 -0.03
N LEU A 192 -39.70 -29.10 -1.23
CA LEU A 192 -39.03 -28.60 -2.44
C LEU A 192 -39.51 -27.19 -2.81
N SER A 193 -40.83 -26.93 -2.74
CA SER A 193 -41.42 -25.61 -3.01
C SER A 193 -40.90 -24.54 -2.03
N LYS A 194 -40.80 -24.88 -0.73
CA LYS A 194 -40.24 -23.97 0.30
C LYS A 194 -38.76 -23.69 0.04
N LEU A 195 -37.99 -24.72 -0.31
CA LEU A 195 -36.56 -24.60 -0.58
C LEU A 195 -36.27 -23.76 -1.85
N MET A 196 -37.02 -23.99 -2.93
CA MET A 196 -36.94 -23.18 -4.15
C MET A 196 -37.32 -21.72 -3.91
N ARG A 197 -38.38 -21.47 -3.12
CA ARG A 197 -38.80 -20.12 -2.75
C ARG A 197 -37.71 -19.41 -1.93
N HIS A 198 -37.03 -20.13 -1.04
CA HIS A 198 -35.89 -19.59 -0.29
C HIS A 198 -34.70 -19.26 -1.22
N LEU A 199 -34.37 -20.15 -2.16
CA LEU A 199 -33.28 -19.94 -3.12
C LEU A 199 -33.53 -18.78 -4.10
N LEU A 200 -34.77 -18.57 -4.53
CA LEU A 200 -35.12 -17.54 -5.51
C LEU A 200 -35.30 -16.15 -4.88
N TYR A 201 -35.82 -16.07 -3.65
CA TYR A 201 -36.20 -14.78 -3.05
C TYR A 201 -35.28 -14.31 -1.92
N LYS A 202 -34.61 -15.23 -1.20
CA LYS A 202 -33.75 -14.84 -0.06
C LYS A 202 -32.30 -14.53 -0.44
N THR A 203 -31.97 -14.63 -1.74
CA THR A 203 -30.64 -14.27 -2.27
C THR A 203 -30.44 -12.75 -2.41
N ASP A 204 -31.52 -11.96 -2.35
CA ASP A 204 -31.51 -10.50 -2.53
C ASP A 204 -31.40 -9.72 -1.20
N VAL A 205 -31.16 -10.41 -0.09
CA VAL A 205 -31.02 -9.80 1.24
C VAL A 205 -29.54 -9.77 1.60
N ASP A 206 -28.97 -8.56 1.74
CA ASP A 206 -27.53 -8.31 1.96
C ASP A 206 -26.88 -9.09 3.12
N LYS A 207 -27.67 -9.60 4.08
CA LYS A 207 -27.20 -10.43 5.20
C LYS A 207 -28.26 -11.46 5.60
N ILE A 208 -27.86 -12.72 5.63
CA ILE A 208 -28.61 -13.84 6.21
C ILE A 208 -27.91 -14.24 7.52
N SER A 209 -28.65 -14.70 8.52
CA SER A 209 -28.03 -15.20 9.75
C SER A 209 -27.46 -16.60 9.52
N LEU A 210 -26.32 -16.90 10.14
CA LEU A 210 -25.67 -18.21 10.03
C LEU A 210 -26.60 -19.37 10.42
N SER A 211 -27.49 -19.16 11.38
CA SER A 211 -28.47 -20.17 11.81
C SER A 211 -29.52 -20.46 10.74
N GLU A 212 -29.98 -19.44 10.00
CA GLU A 212 -30.90 -19.64 8.87
C GLU A 212 -30.22 -20.38 7.71
N GLU A 213 -28.93 -20.14 7.51
CA GLU A 213 -28.13 -20.79 6.47
C GLU A 213 -27.89 -22.27 6.79
N ILE A 214 -27.63 -22.59 8.07
CA ILE A 214 -27.52 -23.98 8.55
C ILE A 214 -28.85 -24.73 8.45
N ASP A 215 -29.97 -24.12 8.84
CA ASP A 215 -31.31 -24.73 8.74
C ASP A 215 -31.70 -24.99 7.27
N PHE A 216 -31.35 -24.06 6.38
CA PHE A 216 -31.52 -24.25 4.94
C PHE A 216 -30.71 -25.43 4.41
N LEU A 217 -29.43 -25.54 4.78
CA LEU A 217 -28.56 -26.66 4.38
C LEU A 217 -29.05 -28.00 4.95
N SER A 218 -29.57 -28.02 6.18
CA SER A 218 -30.15 -29.24 6.76
C SER A 218 -31.33 -29.74 5.93
N LYS A 219 -32.28 -28.85 5.60
CA LYS A 219 -33.44 -29.19 4.76
C LYS A 219 -33.05 -29.62 3.35
N TYR A 220 -31.96 -29.06 2.81
CA TYR A 220 -31.39 -29.46 1.54
C TYR A 220 -30.85 -30.90 1.59
N ILE A 221 -30.08 -31.23 2.64
CA ILE A 221 -29.51 -32.56 2.83
C ILE A 221 -30.62 -33.59 3.09
N ASP A 222 -31.64 -33.25 3.88
CA ASP A 222 -32.77 -34.15 4.16
C ASP A 222 -33.56 -34.49 2.88
N LEU A 223 -33.70 -33.54 1.95
CA LEU A 223 -34.37 -33.79 0.69
C LEU A 223 -33.51 -34.64 -0.27
N MET A 224 -32.18 -34.56 -0.13
CA MET A 224 -31.20 -35.38 -0.84
C MET A 224 -31.05 -36.79 -0.24
N SER A 225 -31.17 -36.96 1.07
CA SER A 225 -30.99 -38.26 1.73
C SER A 225 -32.16 -39.22 1.52
N ILE A 226 -33.31 -38.70 1.09
CA ILE A 226 -34.43 -39.52 0.59
C ILE A 226 -34.05 -40.25 -0.72
N ALA A 227 -32.98 -39.82 -1.40
CA ALA A 227 -32.49 -40.35 -2.68
C ALA A 227 -31.51 -41.54 -2.56
N SER A 228 -31.19 -41.99 -1.34
CA SER A 228 -30.28 -43.13 -1.07
C SER A 228 -30.97 -44.18 -0.20
#